data_AF-A0A419JSB8-F1
#
_entry.id   AF-A0A419JSB8-F1
#
_cell.length_a   1.000
_cell.length_b   1.000
_cell.length_c   1.000
_cell.angle_alpha   90.00
_cell.angle_beta   90.00
_cell.angle_gamma   90.00
#
_symmetry.space_group_name_H-M   'P 1'
#
loop_
_entity.id
_entity.type
_entity.pdbx_description
1 polymer ?
#
loop_
_entity_poly.entity_id
_entity_poly.type
_entity_poly.pdbx_seq_one_letter_code
_entity_poly.pdbx_strand_id
1 'polypeptide(L)' 'MNEFKNPGKIYTPSPFWSWNDALDPEELRWQVLEFAEKGFGGYFMHSRVGLSTAYLSKE' A
#
# COMPACT_ATOMS: atom_id res chain seq x y z
N MET A 1 20.19 21.75 -5.59
CA MET A 1 18.86 22.28 -5.25
C MET A 1 17.70 21.43 -5.78
N ASN A 2 17.82 20.75 -6.94
CA ASN A 2 16.72 19.97 -7.51
C ASN A 2 16.28 18.77 -6.63
N GLU A 3 17.23 17.99 -6.11
CA GLU A 3 16.97 16.86 -5.19
C GLU A 3 16.21 17.25 -3.92
N PHE A 4 16.42 18.47 -3.41
CA PHE A 4 15.69 18.93 -2.23
C PHE A 4 14.25 19.33 -2.56
N LYS A 5 14.00 19.86 -3.76
CA LYS A 5 12.66 20.26 -4.21
C LYS A 5 11.85 19.10 -4.79
N ASN A 6 12.52 18.08 -5.32
CA ASN A 6 11.92 16.90 -5.90
C ASN A 6 12.78 15.67 -5.54
N PRO A 7 12.71 15.20 -4.28
CA PRO A 7 13.51 14.08 -3.83
C PRO A 7 13.08 12.79 -4.55
N GLY A 8 14.05 11.92 -4.85
CA GLY A 8 13.76 10.59 -5.38
C GLY A 8 12.91 9.73 -4.45
N LYS A 9 12.25 8.70 -4.99
CA LYS A 9 11.34 7.80 -4.25
C LYS A 9 11.96 7.09 -3.04
N ILE A 10 13.29 6.96 -2.98
CA ILE A 10 13.98 6.36 -1.82
C ILE A 10 13.83 7.20 -0.54
N TYR A 11 13.46 8.47 -0.69
CA TYR A 11 13.28 9.41 0.42
C TYR A 11 11.80 9.61 0.79
N THR A 12 10.88 8.92 0.13
CA THR A 12 9.45 9.02 0.43
C THR A 12 9.00 7.90 1.37
N PRO A 13 7.97 8.15 2.21
CA PRO A 13 7.51 7.17 3.18
C PRO A 13 6.96 5.91 2.50
N SER A 14 7.07 4.79 3.21
CA SER A 14 6.43 3.52 2.89
C SER A 14 5.62 3.05 4.10
N PRO A 15 4.30 3.32 4.15
CA PRO A 15 3.49 3.04 5.31
C PRO A 15 3.26 1.53 5.47
N PHE A 16 2.95 1.13 6.70
CA PHE A 16 2.46 -0.20 7.01
C PHE A 16 0.99 -0.31 6.58
N TRP A 17 0.68 -1.26 5.71
CA TRP A 17 -0.65 -1.50 5.18
C TRP A 17 -1.20 -2.80 5.78
N SER A 18 -2.07 -2.66 6.77
CA SER A 18 -2.72 -3.77 7.46
C SER A 18 -3.86 -4.32 6.62
N TRP A 19 -3.79 -5.59 6.25
CA TRP A 19 -4.90 -6.34 5.67
C TRP A 19 -5.63 -7.11 6.77
N ASN A 20 -6.76 -6.56 7.21
CA ASN A 20 -7.56 -7.06 8.33
C ASN A 20 -9.05 -7.13 8.00
N ASP A 21 -9.40 -7.20 6.72
CA ASP A 21 -10.75 -7.41 6.19
C ASP A 21 -10.68 -8.24 4.90
N ALA A 22 -11.80 -8.46 4.20
CA ALA A 22 -11.83 -9.08 2.88
C ALA A 22 -10.97 -8.29 1.86
N LEU A 23 -10.21 -9.02 1.05
CA LEU A 23 -9.39 -8.44 -0.01
C LEU A 23 -10.25 -8.22 -1.26
N ASP A 24 -10.77 -7.01 -1.43
CA ASP A 24 -11.46 -6.59 -2.65
C ASP A 24 -10.47 -6.00 -3.67
N PRO A 25 -10.30 -6.59 -4.88
CA PRO A 25 -9.36 -6.10 -5.88
C PRO A 25 -9.56 -4.64 -6.33
N GLU A 26 -10.80 -4.15 -6.36
CA GLU A 26 -11.11 -2.77 -6.75
C GLU A 26 -10.66 -1.80 -5.65
N GLU A 27 -10.95 -2.13 -4.39
CA GLU A 27 -10.50 -1.33 -3.25
C GLU A 27 -8.98 -1.31 -3.14
N LEU A 28 -8.33 -2.48 -3.22
CA LEU A 28 -6.86 -2.57 -3.16
C LEU A 28 -6.21 -1.72 -4.26
N ARG A 29 -6.76 -1.74 -5.47
CA ARG A 29 -6.27 -0.91 -6.58
C ARG A 29 -6.45 0.57 -6.29
N TRP A 30 -7.61 0.97 -5.78
CA TRP A 30 -7.86 2.36 -5.36
C TRP A 30 -6.87 2.81 -4.28
N GLN A 31 -6.64 2.00 -3.24
CA GLN A 31 -5.70 2.31 -2.16
C GLN A 31 -4.26 2.48 -2.68
N VAL A 32 -3.82 1.65 -3.62
CA VAL A 32 -2.49 1.79 -4.27
C VAL A 32 -2.38 3.10 -5.07
N LEU A 33 -3.44 3.49 -5.77
CA LEU A 33 -3.48 4.78 -6.49
C LEU A 33 -3.44 5.97 -5.53
N GLU A 34 -4.20 5.91 -4.44
CA GLU A 34 -4.17 6.92 -3.38
C GLU A 34 -2.77 7.07 -2.75
N PHE A 35 -2.06 5.95 -2.53
CA PHE A 35 -0.69 6.00 -2.05
C PHE A 35 0.23 6.73 -3.04
N ALA A 36 0.10 6.44 -4.34
CA ALA A 36 0.88 7.11 -5.37
C ALA A 36 0.55 8.61 -5.48
N GLU A 37 -0.73 8.97 -5.46
CA GLU A 37 -1.19 10.37 -5.54
C GLU A 37 -0.72 11.20 -4.34
N LYS A 38 -0.70 10.59 -3.14
CA LYS A 38 -0.21 11.24 -1.91
C LYS A 38 1.31 11.24 -1.78
N GLY A 39 2.04 10.71 -2.77
CA GLY A 39 3.51 10.76 -2.83
C GLY A 39 4.23 9.69 -2.02
N PHE A 40 3.56 8.60 -1.63
CA PHE A 40 4.22 7.45 -1.01
C PHE A 40 5.07 6.69 -2.04
N GLY A 41 6.29 6.31 -1.65
CA GLY A 41 7.25 5.61 -2.53
C GLY A 41 7.02 4.11 -2.65
N GLY A 42 6.25 3.57 -1.71
CA GLY A 42 5.96 2.16 -1.57
C GLY A 42 5.04 1.95 -0.37
N TYR A 43 4.90 0.70 0.05
CA TYR A 43 4.09 0.28 1.18
C TYR A 43 4.56 -1.11 1.63
N PHE A 44 4.36 -1.42 2.91
CA PHE A 44 4.60 -2.76 3.46
C PHE A 44 3.27 -3.45 3.75
N MET A 45 2.86 -4.36 2.86
CA MET A 45 1.65 -5.17 3.00
C MET A 45 1.82 -6.21 4.09
N HIS A 46 0.85 -6.29 5.02
CA HIS A 46 0.91 -7.25 6.12
C HIS A 46 -0.49 -7.75 6.51
N SER A 47 -0.72 -9.06 6.40
CA SER A 47 -1.94 -9.71 6.87
C SER A 47 -2.02 -9.66 8.39
N ARG A 48 -3.21 -9.36 8.92
CA ARG A 48 -3.49 -9.29 10.35
C ARG A 48 -4.77 -10.03 10.73
N VAL A 49 -4.97 -10.19 12.04
CA VAL A 49 -6.21 -10.71 12.60
C VAL A 49 -7.39 -9.91 12.04
N GLY A 50 -8.40 -10.63 11.52
CA GLY A 50 -9.55 -10.04 10.82
C GLY A 50 -9.53 -10.24 9.31
N LEU A 51 -8.42 -10.70 8.72
CA LEU A 51 -8.35 -11.03 7.30
C LEU A 51 -9.37 -12.15 6.96
N SER A 52 -10.40 -11.78 6.21
CA SER A 52 -11.48 -12.69 5.80
C SER A 52 -11.07 -13.61 4.65
N THR A 53 -10.17 -13.15 3.79
CA THR A 53 -9.66 -13.92 2.66
C THR A 53 -8.80 -15.09 3.13
N ALA A 54 -9.12 -16.29 2.66
CA ALA A 54 -8.43 -17.49 3.09
C ALA A 54 -6.98 -17.55 2.57
N TYR A 55 -6.09 -18.09 3.40
CA TYR A 55 -4.68 -18.20 3.04
C TYR A 55 -4.48 -19.13 1.83
N LEU A 56 -3.79 -18.63 0.80
CA LEU A 56 -3.51 -19.34 -0.46
C LEU A 56 -4.77 -19.81 -1.21
N SER A 57 -5.89 -19.09 -1.05
CA SER A 57 -7.09 -19.32 -1.86
C SER A 57 -6.86 -18.90 -3.32
N LYS A 58 -7.84 -19.20 -4.19
CA LYS A 58 -7.83 -18.82 -5.62
C LYS A 58 -8.59 -17.52 -5.89
N GLU A 59 -9.04 -16.84 -4.84
CA GLU A 59 -9.68 -15.52 -4.96
C GLU A 59 -8.73 -14.51 -5.59
#